data_AF-A0A8S3RV06-F1
#
_entry.id   AF-A0A8S3RV06-F1
#
_cell.length_a   1.000
_cell.length_b   1.000
_cell.length_c   1.000
_cell.angle_alpha   90.00
_cell.angle_beta   90.00
_cell.angle_gamma   90.00
#
_symmetry.space_group_name_H-M   'P 1'
#
loop_
_entity.id
_entity.type
_entity.pdbx_description
1 polymer ?
#
loop_
_entity_poly.entity_id
_entity_poly.type
_entity_poly.pdbx_seq_one_letter_code
_entity_poly.pdbx_strand_id
1 'polypeptide(L)'
;MQKYDLVGHIEKLISTSYFPKQKQWKSIVKKRVYEYEENILKQRLDSDNDFAYFKHIHNSIEPHRAWTILRQYPSLNFQAKFIISLCALVRPSEPDAELLLCHKCGFFYGNAIVHILIQCCSVAPTRDLFWIDLINIGPIEFSATLHAMEDIY
;
A
#
# COMPACT_ATOMS: atom_id res chain seq x y z
N MET A 1 3.79 -26.14 9.85
CA MET A 1 4.46 -25.71 11.11
C MET A 1 5.95 -25.44 10.93
N GLN A 2 6.69 -26.32 10.25
CA GLN A 2 8.13 -26.14 9.99
C GLN A 2 8.44 -24.94 9.07
N LYS A 3 7.63 -24.74 8.01
CA LYS A 3 7.71 -23.57 7.11
C LYS A 3 7.75 -22.21 7.84
N TYR A 4 7.05 -22.09 8.97
CA TYR A 4 6.89 -20.84 9.72
C TYR A 4 7.70 -20.82 11.02
N ASP A 5 8.66 -21.73 11.20
CA ASP A 5 9.48 -21.82 12.41
C ASP A 5 8.65 -21.90 13.72
N LEU A 6 7.55 -22.66 13.68
CA LEU A 6 6.64 -22.84 14.82
C LEU A 6 6.92 -24.12 15.61
N VAL A 7 7.79 -25.01 15.09
CA VAL A 7 8.08 -26.32 15.68
C VAL A 7 8.77 -26.18 17.04
N GLY A 8 9.66 -25.19 17.20
CA GLY A 8 10.34 -24.94 18.47
C GLY A 8 9.38 -24.63 19.64
N HIS A 9 8.17 -24.14 19.37
CA HIS A 9 7.16 -23.95 20.41
C HIS A 9 6.52 -25.27 20.88
N ILE A 10 6.45 -26.27 20.01
CA ILE A 10 6.00 -27.63 20.35
C ILE A 10 7.10 -28.35 21.13
N GLU A 11 8.36 -28.25 20.69
CA GLU A 11 9.50 -28.80 21.42
C GLU A 11 9.63 -28.20 22.83
N LYS A 12 9.37 -26.89 22.96
CA LYS A 12 9.33 -26.22 24.25
C LYS A 12 8.19 -26.71 25.13
N LEU A 13 7.01 -26.99 24.58
CA LEU A 13 5.92 -27.62 25.32
C LEU A 13 6.32 -29.01 25.82
N ILE A 14 6.95 -29.82 24.98
CA ILE A 14 7.39 -31.17 25.35
C ILE A 14 8.43 -31.12 26.49
N SER A 15 9.39 -30.19 26.40
CA SER A 15 10.49 -30.10 27.37
C SER A 15 10.14 -29.36 28.67
N THR A 16 9.22 -28.39 28.63
CA THR A 16 8.94 -27.50 29.78
C THR A 16 7.50 -27.53 30.25
N SER A 17 6.62 -28.30 29.59
CA SER A 17 5.15 -28.29 29.78
C SER A 17 4.51 -26.91 29.62
N TYR A 18 5.25 -25.94 29.05
CA TYR A 18 4.78 -24.58 28.86
C TYR A 18 4.37 -24.36 27.40
N PHE A 19 3.14 -23.88 27.21
CA PHE A 19 2.67 -23.41 25.92
C PHE A 19 2.09 -21.98 26.04
N PRO A 20 2.28 -21.11 25.02
CA PRO A 20 1.70 -19.78 25.04
C PRO A 20 0.18 -19.82 25.16
N LYS A 21 -0.41 -18.87 25.87
CA LYS A 21 -1.87 -18.73 25.94
C LYS A 21 -2.43 -18.47 24.54
N GLN A 22 -3.69 -18.86 24.28
CA GLN A 22 -4.30 -18.80 22.95
C GLN A 22 -4.13 -17.44 22.23
N LYS A 23 -4.30 -16.31 22.94
CA LYS A 23 -4.09 -14.97 22.38
C LYS A 23 -2.63 -14.72 21.97
N GLN A 24 -1.69 -15.12 22.81
CA GLN A 24 -0.25 -15.01 22.54
C GLN A 24 0.15 -15.92 21.38
N TRP A 25 -0.37 -17.16 21.35
CA TRP A 25 -0.13 -18.09 20.26
C TRP A 25 -0.61 -17.54 18.91
N LYS A 26 -1.84 -17.00 18.85
CA LYS A 26 -2.36 -16.36 17.63
C LYS A 26 -1.47 -15.20 17.15
N SER A 27 -0.95 -14.40 18.09
CA SER A 27 -0.02 -13.31 17.77
C SER A 27 1.31 -13.82 17.23
N ILE A 28 1.90 -14.83 17.87
CA ILE A 28 3.15 -15.47 17.44
C ILE A 28 2.99 -16.06 16.04
N VAL A 29 1.93 -16.85 15.81
CA VAL A 29 1.67 -17.47 14.50
C VAL A 29 1.51 -16.40 13.41
N LYS A 30 0.70 -15.36 13.66
CA LYS A 30 0.55 -14.25 12.70
C LYS A 30 1.87 -13.58 12.39
N LYS A 31 2.68 -13.28 13.41
CA LYS A 31 3.98 -12.65 13.26
C LYS A 31 4.92 -13.52 12.41
N ARG A 32 5.04 -14.81 12.73
CA ARG A 32 5.92 -15.73 12.00
C ARG A 32 5.50 -15.96 10.56
N VAL A 33 4.21 -16.12 10.31
CA VAL A 33 3.67 -16.22 8.94
C VAL A 33 3.99 -14.95 8.17
N TYR A 34 3.75 -13.79 8.76
CA TYR A 34 4.06 -12.51 8.13
C TYR A 34 5.55 -12.36 7.79
N GLU A 35 6.45 -12.59 8.76
CA GLU A 35 7.90 -12.49 8.58
C GLU A 35 8.39 -13.40 7.44
N TYR A 36 7.87 -14.63 7.38
CA TYR A 36 8.21 -15.56 6.32
C TYR A 36 7.73 -15.08 4.95
N GLU A 37 6.45 -14.74 4.81
CA GLU A 37 5.88 -14.33 3.53
C GLU A 37 6.47 -12.98 3.05
N GLU A 38 6.80 -12.05 3.96
CA GLU A 38 7.50 -10.80 3.65
C GLU A 38 8.92 -11.07 3.12
N ASN A 39 9.67 -12.00 3.72
CA ASN A 39 10.99 -12.39 3.22
C ASN A 39 10.92 -13.08 1.87
N ILE A 40 9.94 -13.97 1.65
CA ILE A 40 9.71 -14.59 0.34
C ILE A 40 9.37 -13.53 -0.70
N LEU A 41 8.52 -12.56 -0.36
CA LEU A 41 8.19 -11.47 -1.26
C LEU A 41 9.45 -10.67 -1.64
N LYS A 42 10.28 -10.28 -0.66
CA LYS A 42 11.56 -9.59 -0.93
C LYS A 42 12.47 -10.40 -1.85
N GLN A 43 12.65 -11.68 -1.56
CA GLN A 43 13.46 -12.57 -2.40
C GLN A 43 12.91 -12.68 -3.81
N ARG A 44 11.59 -12.80 -3.98
CA ARG A 44 10.96 -12.82 -5.29
C ARG A 44 11.14 -11.50 -6.03
N LEU A 45 10.91 -10.37 -5.37
CA LEU A 45 11.19 -9.06 -5.95
C LEU A 45 12.64 -8.96 -6.41
N ASP A 46 13.59 -9.51 -5.66
CA ASP A 46 15.01 -9.46 -6.01
C ASP A 46 15.41 -10.41 -7.16
N SER A 47 14.81 -11.60 -7.25
CA SER A 47 15.29 -12.68 -8.11
C SER A 47 14.39 -13.04 -9.30
N ASP A 48 13.12 -12.64 -9.28
CA ASP A 48 12.12 -13.06 -10.27
C ASP A 48 12.10 -12.07 -11.46
N ASN A 49 12.30 -12.60 -12.66
CA ASN A 49 12.42 -11.83 -13.90
C ASN A 49 11.15 -11.07 -14.25
N ASP A 50 9.99 -11.52 -13.75
CA ASP A 50 8.71 -10.82 -13.92
C ASP A 50 8.76 -9.41 -13.30
N PHE A 51 9.61 -9.20 -12.29
CA PHE A 51 9.82 -7.88 -11.68
C PHE A 51 10.97 -7.10 -12.29
N ALA A 52 11.72 -7.65 -13.26
CA ALA A 52 12.83 -6.93 -13.90
C ALA A 52 12.34 -5.69 -14.64
N TYR A 53 11.20 -5.78 -15.33
CA TYR A 53 10.55 -4.64 -15.98
C TYR A 53 10.05 -3.61 -14.95
N PHE A 54 9.53 -4.09 -13.82
CA PHE A 54 9.11 -3.24 -12.71
C PHE A 54 10.29 -2.48 -12.07
N LYS A 55 11.45 -3.13 -11.89
CA LYS A 55 12.69 -2.49 -11.43
C LYS A 55 13.27 -1.51 -12.43
N HIS A 56 13.04 -1.75 -13.72
CA HIS A 56 13.51 -0.86 -14.77
C HIS A 56 12.73 0.47 -14.78
N ILE A 57 11.43 0.41 -14.44
CA ILE A 57 10.54 1.59 -14.40
C ILE A 57 10.60 2.31 -13.03
N HIS A 58 10.80 1.57 -11.95
CA HIS A 58 10.75 2.12 -10.59
C HIS A 58 12.11 2.05 -9.90
N ASN A 59 12.59 3.21 -9.42
CA ASN A 59 13.88 3.36 -8.72
C ASN A 59 13.99 2.56 -7.41
N SER A 60 12.86 2.16 -6.81
CA SER A 60 12.80 1.21 -5.70
C SER A 60 11.51 0.39 -5.77
N ILE A 61 11.59 -0.89 -5.39
CA ILE A 61 10.40 -1.73 -5.17
C ILE A 61 10.23 -1.88 -3.66
N GLU A 62 9.48 -0.96 -3.08
CA GLU A 62 9.07 -1.02 -1.69
C GLU A 62 7.54 -1.10 -1.58
N PRO A 63 7.00 -1.80 -0.56
CA PRO A 63 5.58 -1.70 -0.25
C PRO A 63 5.18 -0.24 -0.10
N HIS A 64 4.06 0.16 -0.72
CA HIS A 64 3.54 1.52 -0.60
C HIS A 64 3.52 1.97 0.87
N ARG A 65 3.98 3.18 1.20
CA ARG A 65 4.15 3.60 2.61
C ARG A 65 2.87 3.54 3.43
N ALA A 66 1.70 3.67 2.80
CA ALA A 66 0.40 3.42 3.44
C ALA A 66 0.23 1.98 3.99
N TRP A 67 0.94 1.00 3.43
CA TRP A 67 1.07 -0.36 3.97
C TRP A 67 1.78 -0.37 5.33
N THR A 68 2.76 0.51 5.53
CA THR A 68 3.43 0.68 6.83
C THR A 68 2.50 1.31 7.86
N ILE A 69 1.66 2.27 7.45
CA ILE A 69 0.63 2.87 8.31
C ILE A 69 -0.37 1.80 8.76
N LEU A 70 -0.76 0.88 7.88
CA LEU A 70 -1.62 -0.26 8.24
C LEU A 70 -1.04 -1.17 9.32
N ARG A 71 0.28 -1.28 9.41
CA ARG A 71 0.94 -2.07 10.46
C ARG A 71 0.77 -1.42 11.83
N GLN A 72 0.78 -0.10 11.89
CA GLN A 72 0.63 0.67 13.14
C GLN A 72 -0.84 0.86 13.52
N TYR A 73 -1.72 0.97 12.53
CA TYR A 73 -3.15 1.23 12.72
C TYR A 73 -4.03 0.25 11.93
N PRO A 74 -4.19 -1.01 12.40
CA PRO A 74 -4.96 -2.03 11.69
C PRO A 74 -6.44 -1.70 11.49
N SER A 75 -7.00 -0.82 12.32
CA SER A 75 -8.37 -0.30 12.21
C SER A 75 -8.61 0.49 10.92
N LEU A 76 -7.55 0.91 10.22
CA LEU A 76 -7.59 1.75 9.02
C LEU A 76 -7.42 0.96 7.72
N ASN A 77 -7.67 -0.36 7.79
CA ASN A 77 -7.50 -1.29 6.67
C ASN A 77 -8.21 -0.83 5.40
N PHE A 78 -9.46 -0.39 5.55
CA PHE A 78 -10.28 0.04 4.43
C PHE A 78 -9.73 1.32 3.79
N GLN A 79 -9.45 2.34 4.60
CA GLN A 79 -8.97 3.64 4.13
C GLN A 79 -7.62 3.54 3.44
N ALA A 80 -6.66 2.82 4.02
CA ALA A 80 -5.34 2.70 3.39
C ALA A 80 -5.39 1.86 2.12
N LYS A 81 -6.22 0.80 2.04
CA LYS A 81 -6.42 0.05 0.79
C LYS A 81 -7.01 0.93 -0.31
N PHE A 82 -7.98 1.77 0.04
CA PHE A 82 -8.58 2.70 -0.91
C PHE A 82 -7.54 3.69 -1.44
N ILE A 83 -6.70 4.27 -0.56
CA ILE A 83 -5.63 5.18 -0.97
C ILE A 83 -4.56 4.50 -1.80
N ILE A 84 -4.11 3.31 -1.41
CA ILE A 84 -3.17 2.53 -2.23
C ILE A 84 -3.74 2.28 -3.63
N SER A 85 -5.05 1.99 -3.71
CA SER A 85 -5.73 1.79 -4.99
C SER A 85 -5.78 3.09 -5.82
N LEU A 86 -6.07 4.24 -5.20
CA LEU A 86 -6.02 5.54 -5.86
C LEU A 86 -4.61 5.86 -6.37
N CYS A 87 -3.59 5.72 -5.51
CA CYS A 87 -2.19 5.95 -5.89
C CYS A 87 -1.74 5.03 -7.04
N ALA A 88 -2.22 3.78 -7.06
CA ALA A 88 -1.92 2.85 -8.15
C ALA A 88 -2.58 3.24 -9.49
N LEU A 89 -3.70 3.97 -9.45
CA LEU A 89 -4.44 4.47 -10.62
C LEU A 89 -3.89 5.81 -11.14
N VAL A 90 -3.31 6.62 -10.24
CA VAL A 90 -2.62 7.87 -10.56
C VAL A 90 -1.19 7.54 -11.00
N ARG A 91 -1.05 6.90 -12.16
CA ARG A 91 0.24 6.73 -12.83
C ARG A 91 0.41 7.79 -13.92
N PRO A 92 1.61 8.39 -14.06
CA PRO A 92 1.92 9.18 -15.24
C PRO A 92 1.60 8.37 -16.49
N SER A 93 1.01 9.02 -17.48
CA SER A 93 0.78 8.42 -18.79
C SER A 93 2.10 7.89 -19.36
N GLU A 94 2.06 6.73 -20.02
CA GLU A 94 3.20 6.26 -20.78
C GLU A 94 3.60 7.32 -21.82
N PRO A 95 4.89 7.45 -22.16
CA PRO A 95 5.36 8.46 -23.11
C PRO A 95 4.64 8.43 -24.46
N ASP A 96 4.13 7.26 -24.85
CA ASP A 96 3.45 7.00 -26.12
C ASP A 96 1.92 6.91 -25.99
N ALA A 97 1.36 7.28 -24.83
CA ALA A 97 -0.08 7.23 -24.63
C ALA A 97 -0.82 8.23 -25.53
N GLU A 98 -1.85 7.77 -26.23
CA GLU A 98 -2.73 8.65 -27.00
C GLU A 98 -3.35 9.73 -26.10
N LEU A 99 -3.14 10.99 -26.48
CA LEU A 99 -3.71 12.12 -25.77
C LEU A 99 -5.19 12.30 -26.15
N LEU A 100 -6.05 12.34 -25.14
CA LEU A 100 -7.47 12.59 -25.28
C LEU A 100 -7.79 14.06 -24.95
N LEU A 101 -8.74 14.65 -25.68
CA LEU A 101 -9.22 16.01 -25.40
C LEU A 101 -10.26 15.97 -24.28
N CYS A 102 -10.06 16.77 -23.24
CA CYS A 102 -11.08 16.97 -22.22
C CYS A 102 -12.13 17.97 -22.69
N HIS A 103 -13.37 17.50 -22.87
CA HIS A 103 -14.49 18.37 -23.25
C HIS A 103 -14.90 19.39 -22.18
N LYS A 104 -14.43 19.26 -20.93
CA LYS A 104 -14.75 20.19 -19.85
C LYS A 104 -13.78 21.36 -19.74
N CYS A 105 -12.48 21.11 -19.91
CA CYS A 105 -11.45 22.13 -19.73
C CYS A 105 -10.69 22.49 -21.01
N GLY A 106 -10.89 21.74 -22.10
CA GLY A 106 -10.23 21.97 -23.38
C GLY A 106 -8.77 21.52 -23.45
N PHE A 107 -8.24 20.90 -22.39
CA PHE A 107 -6.86 20.42 -22.35
C PHE A 107 -6.75 18.95 -22.75
N PHE A 108 -5.63 18.60 -23.37
CA PHE A 108 -5.26 17.22 -23.66
C PHE A 108 -4.72 16.52 -22.42
N TYR A 109 -5.02 15.23 -22.27
CA TYR A 109 -4.53 14.39 -21.19
C TYR A 109 -4.29 12.96 -21.66
N GLY A 110 -3.31 12.27 -21.08
CA GLY A 110 -3.07 10.83 -21.35
C GLY A 110 -3.62 9.91 -20.26
N ASN A 111 -4.08 10.44 -19.12
CA ASN A 111 -4.68 9.66 -18.04
C ASN A 111 -5.87 10.43 -17.47
N ALA A 112 -7.08 9.90 -17.68
CA ALA A 112 -8.32 10.53 -17.26
C ALA A 112 -8.40 10.72 -15.73
N ILE A 113 -7.85 9.78 -14.96
CA ILE A 113 -7.87 9.81 -13.49
C ILE A 113 -6.94 10.92 -12.99
N VAL A 114 -5.69 10.96 -13.46
CA VAL A 114 -4.74 12.04 -13.13
C VAL A 114 -5.33 13.40 -13.54
N HIS A 115 -5.92 13.45 -14.73
CA HIS A 115 -6.54 14.67 -15.22
C HIS A 115 -7.65 15.14 -14.29
N ILE A 116 -8.62 14.29 -13.95
CA ILE A 116 -9.76 14.67 -13.10
C ILE A 116 -9.33 14.97 -11.66
N LEU A 117 -8.45 14.14 -11.08
CA LEU A 117 -8.10 14.21 -9.66
C LEU A 117 -7.00 15.23 -9.34
N ILE A 118 -6.24 15.70 -10.34
CA ILE A 118 -5.07 16.57 -10.09
C ILE A 118 -5.07 17.81 -11.00
N GLN A 119 -5.35 17.65 -12.30
CA GLN A 119 -4.99 18.69 -13.29
C GLN A 119 -6.18 19.53 -13.80
N CYS A 120 -7.38 18.95 -13.87
CA CYS A 120 -8.50 19.54 -14.59
C CYS A 120 -9.13 20.69 -13.79
N CYS A 121 -8.95 21.92 -14.28
CA CYS A 121 -9.47 23.12 -13.65
C CYS A 121 -11.01 23.15 -13.61
N SER A 122 -11.68 22.64 -14.64
CA SER A 122 -13.14 22.64 -14.73
C SER A 122 -13.84 21.72 -13.72
N VAL A 123 -13.11 20.84 -13.05
CA VAL A 123 -13.65 19.98 -11.97
C VAL A 123 -13.04 20.30 -10.61
N ALA A 124 -12.26 21.39 -10.50
CA ALA A 124 -11.60 21.77 -9.24
C ALA A 124 -12.58 21.82 -8.04
N PRO A 125 -13.77 22.46 -8.13
CA PRO A 125 -14.70 22.48 -6.98
C PRO A 125 -15.16 21.09 -6.54
N THR A 126 -15.45 20.19 -7.49
CA THR A 126 -15.87 18.82 -7.20
C THR A 126 -14.72 17.97 -6.66
N ARG A 127 -13.52 18.17 -7.19
CA ARG A 127 -12.31 17.51 -6.73
C ARG A 127 -11.98 17.91 -5.29
N ASP A 128 -12.10 19.18 -4.95
CA ASP A 128 -11.78 19.68 -3.61
C ASP A 128 -12.77 19.11 -2.59
N LEU A 129 -14.07 19.02 -2.93
CA LEU A 129 -15.07 18.31 -2.13
C LEU A 129 -14.74 16.83 -1.96
N PHE A 130 -14.34 16.15 -3.05
CA PHE A 130 -13.92 14.75 -2.99
C PHE A 130 -12.72 14.54 -2.03
N TRP A 131 -11.72 15.42 -2.06
CA TRP A 131 -10.58 15.32 -1.13
C TRP A 131 -10.97 15.61 0.32
N ILE A 132 -11.89 16.56 0.55
CA ILE A 132 -12.46 16.82 1.87
C ILE A 132 -13.19 15.58 2.39
N ASP A 133 -14.07 15.00 1.57
CA ASP A 133 -14.79 13.77 1.93
C ASP A 133 -13.80 12.63 2.21
N LEU A 134 -12.76 12.50 1.39
CA LEU A 134 -11.73 11.48 1.57
C LEU A 134 -10.99 11.61 2.91
N ILE A 135 -10.61 12.84 3.28
CA ILE A 135 -9.94 13.13 4.55
C ILE A 135 -10.88 12.82 5.72
N ASN A 136 -12.19 13.10 5.56
CA ASN A 136 -13.19 12.88 6.59
C ASN A 136 -13.65 11.42 6.73
N ILE A 137 -13.34 10.54 5.78
CA ILE A 137 -13.62 9.09 5.86
C ILE A 137 -12.62 8.36 6.79
N GLY A 138 -11.50 8.99 7.15
CA GLY A 138 -10.48 8.44 8.07
C GLY A 138 -10.30 9.30 9.33
N PRO A 139 -9.65 8.77 10.38
CA PRO A 139 -9.22 9.58 11.51
C PRO A 139 -8.22 10.65 11.05
N ILE A 140 -8.27 11.83 11.67
CA ILE A 140 -7.35 12.94 11.39
C ILE A 140 -5.89 12.51 11.50
N GLU A 141 -5.59 11.58 12.41
CA GLU A 141 -4.26 11.01 12.63
C GLU A 141 -3.71 10.32 11.37
N PHE A 142 -4.58 9.70 10.58
CA PHE A 142 -4.19 9.04 9.33
C PHE A 142 -3.84 10.05 8.24
N SER A 143 -4.66 11.09 8.08
CA SER A 143 -4.39 12.18 7.14
C SER A 143 -3.12 12.96 7.52
N ALA A 144 -2.95 13.27 8.81
CA ALA A 144 -1.75 13.92 9.34
C ALA A 144 -0.49 13.06 9.16
N THR A 145 -0.60 11.74 9.36
CA THR A 145 0.52 10.80 9.13
C THR A 145 0.87 10.68 7.65
N LEU A 146 -0.12 10.72 6.75
CA LEU A 146 0.10 10.70 5.31
C LEU A 146 0.81 11.99 4.82
N HIS A 147 0.37 13.16 5.30
CA HIS A 147 0.97 14.45 4.97
C HIS A 147 2.35 14.67 5.60
N ALA A 148 2.59 14.16 6.81
CA ALA A 148 3.90 14.21 7.46
C ALA A 148 4.95 13.33 6.78
N MET A 149 4.58 12.55 5.76
CA MET A 149 5.47 11.70 4.97
C MET A 149 5.96 12.37 3.67
N GLU A 150 5.67 13.67 3.46
CA GLU A 150 6.20 14.45 2.36
C GLU A 150 7.72 14.66 2.48
N ASP A 151 8.45 13.76 1.84
CA ASP A 151 9.70 14.05 1.14
C ASP A 151 9.76 13.12 -0.09
N ILE A 152 10.05 13.75 -1.25
CA ILE A 152 10.43 13.20 -2.56
C ILE A 152 9.29 13.06 -3.60
N TYR A 153 9.14 14.13 -4.42
CA TYR A 153 9.07 13.98 -5.88
C TYR A 153 10.46 13.69 -6.42
#